data_AF-A0A3M2M7A2-F1
#
_entry.id   AF-A0A3M2M7A2-F1
#
_cell.length_a   1.000
_cell.length_b   1.000
_cell.length_c   1.000
_cell.angle_alpha   90.00
_cell.angle_beta   90.00
_cell.angle_gamma   90.00
#
_symmetry.space_group_name_H-M   'P 1'
#
loop_
_entity.id
_entity.type
_entity.pdbx_description
1 polymer ?
#
loop_
_entity_poly.entity_id
_entity_poly.type
_entity_poly.pdbx_seq_one_letter_code
_entity_poly.pdbx_strand_id
1 'polypeptide(L)'
;MRNFPFRRARLGTVAVFALAGLLFWISFTVSRGNNIRTDDSLLQMSDLIRERERQNDALESSAARLRSEVAALTERDSGTDPEQALRLDLAETAAGLSELTGPGLTVTLTDAPRDAEPLLPGVPEPTPNDLVIHQQDLQAVVNALWSGGAEGVRIMDQRLISTSAVRCVGNTLILQGQLYSPPYTITAVGPTDRLRAALDDSPALRNYQSYVAAYGLGWDVEEHDSVTLPGYEGSVALHHARPVEPGN
;
A
#
# COMPACT_ATOMS: atom_id res chain seq x y z
N MET A 1 -2.75 -84.47 -16.54
CA MET A 1 -2.03 -83.98 -15.34
C MET A 1 -1.54 -82.56 -15.62
N ARG A 2 -1.86 -81.61 -14.73
CA ARG A 2 -1.81 -80.14 -14.94
C ARG A 2 -0.36 -79.59 -14.92
N ASN A 3 0.05 -78.91 -15.99
CA ASN A 3 1.28 -78.14 -16.05
C ASN A 3 1.05 -76.74 -15.43
N PHE A 4 1.78 -76.43 -14.36
CA PHE A 4 1.65 -75.16 -13.62
C PHE A 4 2.31 -73.97 -14.35
N PRO A 5 1.62 -72.81 -14.51
CA PRO A 5 2.14 -71.64 -15.23
C PRO A 5 2.97 -70.66 -14.36
N PHE A 6 3.65 -71.14 -13.31
CA PHE A 6 4.30 -70.29 -12.30
C PHE A 6 5.43 -69.38 -12.83
N ARG A 7 6.09 -69.73 -13.95
CA ARG A 7 7.19 -68.90 -14.51
C ARG A 7 6.70 -67.63 -15.21
N ARG A 8 5.56 -67.68 -15.90
CA ARG A 8 5.02 -66.51 -16.64
C ARG A 8 4.38 -65.49 -15.70
N ALA A 9 3.69 -65.96 -14.66
CA ALA A 9 3.12 -65.08 -13.63
C ALA A 9 4.21 -64.30 -12.86
N ARG A 10 5.33 -64.97 -12.50
CA ARG A 10 6.46 -64.33 -11.83
C ARG A 10 7.16 -63.27 -12.69
N LEU A 11 7.31 -63.52 -13.99
CA LEU A 11 7.86 -62.53 -14.93
C LEU A 11 6.95 -61.29 -15.05
N GLY A 12 5.63 -61.49 -15.06
CA GLY A 12 4.67 -60.39 -15.04
C GLY A 12 4.79 -59.53 -13.77
N THR A 13 4.92 -60.16 -12.59
CA THR A 13 5.09 -59.44 -11.34
C THR A 13 6.37 -58.60 -11.31
N VAL A 14 7.50 -59.16 -11.77
CA VAL A 14 8.77 -58.41 -11.85
C VAL A 14 8.65 -57.22 -12.80
N ALA A 15 8.00 -57.40 -13.95
CA ALA A 15 7.77 -56.31 -14.89
C ALA A 15 6.93 -55.18 -14.27
N VAL A 16 5.86 -55.51 -13.54
CA VAL A 16 5.02 -54.52 -12.85
C VAL A 16 5.81 -53.74 -11.79
N PHE A 17 6.62 -54.42 -10.98
CA PHE A 17 7.45 -53.74 -9.98
C PHE A 17 8.53 -52.86 -10.61
N ALA A 18 9.14 -53.29 -11.72
CA ALA A 18 10.10 -52.49 -12.46
C ALA A 18 9.44 -51.23 -13.05
N LEU A 19 8.22 -51.37 -13.59
CA LEU A 19 7.46 -50.26 -14.16
C LEU A 19 7.00 -49.29 -13.07
N ALA A 20 6.54 -49.79 -11.93
CA ALA A 20 6.21 -48.97 -10.76
C ALA A 20 7.45 -48.23 -10.25
N GLY A 21 8.59 -48.90 -10.12
CA GLY A 21 9.86 -48.29 -9.73
C GLY A 21 10.31 -47.20 -10.71
N LEU A 22 10.16 -47.44 -12.02
CA LEU A 22 10.44 -46.43 -13.06
C LEU A 22 9.53 -45.22 -12.92
N LEU A 23 8.23 -45.41 -12.68
CA LEU A 23 7.29 -44.31 -12.47
C LEU A 23 7.63 -43.50 -11.21
N PHE A 24 7.98 -44.17 -10.10
CA PHE A 24 8.45 -43.49 -8.89
C PHE A 24 9.75 -42.72 -9.13
N TRP A 25 10.69 -43.29 -9.87
CA TRP A 25 11.95 -42.64 -10.22
C TRP A 25 11.74 -41.40 -11.09
N ILE A 26 10.94 -41.51 -12.15
CA ILE A 26 10.60 -40.39 -13.04
C ILE A 26 9.85 -39.31 -12.24
N SER A 27 8.87 -39.69 -11.42
CA SER A 27 8.15 -38.75 -10.57
C SER A 27 9.08 -38.03 -9.61
N PHE A 28 10.03 -38.73 -8.99
CA PHE A 28 10.99 -38.13 -8.06
C PHE A 28 11.96 -37.17 -8.76
N THR A 29 12.50 -37.57 -9.92
CA THR A 29 13.43 -36.74 -10.69
C THR A 29 12.76 -35.51 -11.31
N VAL A 30 11.51 -35.63 -11.79
CA VAL A 30 10.71 -34.51 -12.31
C VAL A 30 10.29 -33.57 -11.18
N SER A 31 9.89 -34.09 -10.02
CA SER A 31 9.48 -33.31 -8.85
C SER A 31 10.64 -32.56 -8.18
N ARG A 32 11.90 -32.97 -8.40
CA ARG A 32 13.10 -32.46 -7.70
C ARG A 32 12.97 -32.41 -6.17
N GLY A 33 12.08 -33.21 -5.58
CA GLY A 33 11.84 -33.24 -4.13
C GLY A 33 10.92 -32.14 -3.60
N ASN A 34 10.23 -31.38 -4.46
CA ASN A 34 9.24 -30.41 -3.98
C ASN A 34 7.98 -31.14 -3.49
N ASN A 35 7.73 -31.02 -2.19
CA ASN A 35 6.56 -31.55 -1.51
C ASN A 35 5.31 -30.79 -2.01
N ILE A 36 4.35 -31.51 -2.62
CA ILE A 36 3.11 -30.94 -3.21
C ILE A 36 2.08 -30.56 -2.12
N ARG A 37 2.49 -30.49 -0.85
CA ARG A 37 1.66 -29.93 0.21
C ARG A 37 1.59 -28.42 0.03
N THR A 38 0.43 -27.94 -0.38
CA THR A 38 0.09 -26.52 -0.58
C THR A 38 0.45 -25.63 0.61
N ASP A 39 0.40 -26.18 1.82
CA ASP A 39 0.66 -25.43 3.05
C ASP A 39 2.12 -24.96 3.17
N ASP A 40 3.10 -25.79 2.78
CA ASP A 40 4.53 -25.42 2.77
C ASP A 40 4.82 -24.34 1.72
N SER A 41 4.13 -24.39 0.58
CA SER A 41 4.28 -23.39 -0.49
C SER A 41 3.72 -22.03 -0.08
N LEU A 42 2.63 -21.99 0.70
CA LEU A 42 2.06 -20.75 1.22
C LEU A 42 2.93 -20.14 2.32
N LEU A 43 3.49 -20.98 3.20
CA LEU A 43 4.45 -20.53 4.22
C LEU A 43 5.70 -19.94 3.56
N GLN A 44 6.29 -20.62 2.57
CA GLN A 44 7.44 -20.11 1.81
C GLN A 44 7.15 -18.77 1.12
N MET A 45 5.96 -18.60 0.53
CA MET A 45 5.58 -17.32 -0.07
C MET A 45 5.43 -16.22 0.99
N SER A 46 4.79 -16.51 2.13
CA SER A 46 4.64 -15.54 3.22
C SER A 46 5.98 -15.13 3.82
N ASP A 47 6.92 -16.06 3.93
CA ASP A 47 8.28 -15.79 4.41
C ASP A 47 9.06 -14.95 3.39
N LEU A 48 8.92 -15.23 2.08
CA LEU A 48 9.49 -14.42 1.02
C LEU A 48 8.92 -13.00 1.01
N ILE A 49 7.60 -12.83 1.17
CA ILE A 49 6.97 -11.50 1.25
C ILE A 49 7.54 -10.73 2.43
N ARG A 50 7.56 -11.32 3.63
CA ARG A 50 8.12 -10.69 4.84
C ARG A 50 9.60 -10.35 4.70
N GLU A 51 10.36 -11.20 4.00
CA GLU A 51 11.76 -10.92 3.69
C GLU A 51 11.90 -9.72 2.76
N ARG A 52 11.06 -9.62 1.73
CA ARG A 52 11.06 -8.47 0.81
C ARG A 52 10.58 -7.18 1.48
N GLU A 53 9.58 -7.25 2.34
CA GLU A 53 9.13 -6.12 3.16
C GLU A 53 10.28 -5.60 4.03
N ARG A 54 10.95 -6.48 4.78
CA ARG A 54 12.12 -6.10 5.60
C ARG A 54 13.27 -5.51 4.77
N GLN A 55 13.50 -6.01 3.55
CA GLN A 55 14.48 -5.43 2.64
C GLN A 55 14.08 -4.05 2.14
N ASN A 56 12.80 -3.84 1.81
CA ASN A 56 12.29 -2.52 1.43
C ASN A 56 12.44 -1.52 2.57
N ASP A 57 12.04 -1.88 3.79
CA ASP A 57 12.18 -1.01 4.97
C ASP A 57 13.65 -0.62 5.25
N ALA A 58 14.58 -1.57 5.06
CA ALA A 58 16.01 -1.32 5.22
C ALA A 58 16.58 -0.39 4.13
N LEU A 59 16.09 -0.50 2.89
CA LEU A 59 16.49 0.37 1.79
C LEU A 59 15.90 1.78 1.96
N GLU A 60 14.65 1.88 2.42
CA GLU A 60 13.96 3.13 2.67
C GLU A 60 14.63 3.92 3.81
N SER A 61 14.90 3.26 4.95
CA SER A 61 15.65 3.88 6.04
C SER A 61 17.07 4.29 5.63
N SER A 62 17.72 3.53 4.76
CA SER A 62 19.02 3.93 4.18
C SER A 62 18.89 5.15 3.28
N ALA A 63 17.84 5.23 2.46
CA ALA A 63 17.58 6.37 1.60
C ALA A 63 17.25 7.63 2.42
N ALA A 64 16.44 7.51 3.48
CA ALA A 64 16.15 8.59 4.42
C ALA A 64 17.43 9.11 5.09
N ARG A 65 18.29 8.20 5.58
CA ARG A 65 19.60 8.55 6.17
C ARG A 65 20.51 9.28 5.18
N LEU A 66 20.64 8.77 3.95
CA LEU A 66 21.47 9.42 2.92
C LEU A 66 20.95 10.82 2.59
N ARG A 67 19.63 11.02 2.53
CA ARG A 67 19.05 12.35 2.32
C ARG A 67 19.36 13.31 3.47
N SER A 68 19.24 12.84 4.72
CA SER A 68 19.60 13.64 5.89
C SER A 68 21.09 14.02 5.87
N GLU A 69 21.98 13.13 5.44
CA GLU A 69 23.40 13.41 5.28
C GLU A 69 23.66 14.47 4.19
N VAL A 70 22.95 14.38 3.04
CA VAL A 70 23.02 15.39 1.97
C VAL A 70 22.50 16.74 2.46
N ALA A 71 21.41 16.79 3.22
CA ALA A 71 20.88 18.02 3.79
C ALA A 71 21.89 18.68 4.75
N ALA A 72 22.49 17.90 5.66
CA ALA A 72 23.50 18.38 6.60
C ALA A 72 24.81 18.84 5.90
N LEU A 73 25.19 18.22 4.79
CA LEU A 73 26.30 18.69 3.95
C LEU A 73 25.95 20.00 3.25
N THR A 74 24.74 20.09 2.69
CA THR A 74 24.24 21.30 2.00
C THR A 74 24.16 22.48 2.97
N GLU A 75 23.68 22.29 4.19
CA GLU A 75 23.61 23.33 5.21
C GLU A 75 25.00 23.85 5.60
N ARG A 76 25.99 22.95 5.72
CA ARG A 76 27.39 23.33 5.98
C ARG A 76 28.00 24.17 4.85
N ASP A 77 27.69 23.87 3.60
CA ASP A 77 28.18 24.61 2.42
C ASP A 77 27.39 25.91 2.16
N SER A 78 26.09 25.92 2.51
CA SER A 78 25.18 27.07 2.31
C SER A 78 25.40 28.21 3.31
N GLY A 79 26.29 28.02 4.29
CA GLY A 79 26.58 28.96 5.38
C GLY A 79 27.17 30.33 5.00
N THR A 80 26.99 30.80 3.76
CA THR A 80 27.53 32.09 3.29
C THR A 80 26.46 33.09 2.85
N ASP A 81 25.24 32.66 2.50
CA ASP A 81 24.16 33.57 2.05
C ASP A 81 22.80 33.29 2.75
N PRO A 82 22.37 34.17 3.68
CA PRO A 82 21.07 34.07 4.34
C PRO A 82 19.85 34.10 3.40
N GLU A 83 19.94 34.78 2.25
CA GLU A 83 18.83 34.82 1.30
C GLU A 83 18.66 33.48 0.58
N GLN A 84 19.76 32.80 0.30
CA GLN A 84 19.75 31.49 -0.34
C GLN A 84 19.19 30.42 0.61
N ALA A 85 19.54 30.47 1.89
CA ALA A 85 18.99 29.58 2.91
C ALA A 85 17.46 29.75 3.07
N LEU A 86 16.97 30.99 3.12
CA LEU A 86 15.53 31.26 3.17
C LEU A 86 14.78 30.76 1.92
N ARG A 87 15.40 30.93 0.74
CA ARG A 87 14.82 30.41 -0.52
C ARG A 87 14.72 28.89 -0.53
N LEU A 88 15.72 28.21 0.01
CA LEU A 88 15.73 26.74 0.10
C LEU A 88 14.61 26.26 1.04
N ASP A 89 14.50 26.83 2.24
CA ASP A 89 13.46 26.48 3.22
C ASP A 89 12.04 26.66 2.67
N LEU A 90 11.78 27.78 1.98
CA LEU A 90 10.49 28.03 1.32
C LEU A 90 10.22 27.01 0.20
N ALA A 91 11.24 26.63 -0.55
CA ALA A 91 11.10 25.63 -1.62
C ALA A 91 10.85 24.23 -1.06
N GLU A 92 11.54 23.82 0.00
CA GLU A 92 11.34 22.55 0.70
C GLU A 92 9.93 22.47 1.30
N THR A 93 9.46 23.55 1.91
CA THR A 93 8.10 23.64 2.45
C THR A 93 7.06 23.57 1.34
N ALA A 94 7.23 24.30 0.24
CA ALA A 94 6.33 24.23 -0.91
C ALA A 94 6.34 22.84 -1.59
N ALA A 95 7.46 22.13 -1.53
CA ALA A 95 7.60 20.76 -2.02
C ALA A 95 7.07 19.70 -1.04
N GLY A 96 6.65 20.09 0.17
CA GLY A 96 6.16 19.18 1.21
C GLY A 96 7.25 18.33 1.87
N LEU A 97 8.51 18.79 1.84
CA LEU A 97 9.68 18.08 2.38
C LEU A 97 9.94 18.40 3.85
N SER A 98 9.36 19.49 4.37
CA SER A 98 9.43 19.83 5.78
C SER A 98 8.27 19.22 6.59
N GLU A 99 8.53 19.03 7.88
CA GLU A 99 7.50 18.70 8.86
C GLU A 99 6.46 19.82 8.90
N LEU A 100 5.18 19.45 8.98
CA LEU A 100 4.06 20.38 9.03
C LEU A 100 3.22 20.11 10.27
N THR A 101 3.08 21.11 11.14
CA THR A 101 2.24 21.02 12.35
C THR A 101 1.16 22.09 12.32
N GLY A 102 -0.07 21.70 12.64
CA GLY A 102 -1.21 22.63 12.73
C GLY A 102 -2.52 21.91 13.06
N PRO A 103 -3.64 22.64 13.13
CA PRO A 103 -4.96 22.03 13.26
C PRO A 103 -5.24 21.12 12.06
N GLY A 104 -6.05 20.08 12.26
CA GLY A 104 -6.25 19.11 11.22
C GLY A 104 -7.42 18.15 11.44
N LEU A 105 -7.73 17.40 10.39
CA LEU A 105 -8.71 16.32 10.42
C LEU A 105 -8.04 14.98 10.13
N THR A 106 -8.51 13.94 10.79
CA THR A 106 -8.21 12.55 10.45
C THR A 106 -9.48 11.85 9.99
N VAL A 107 -9.45 11.28 8.79
CA VAL A 107 -10.54 10.49 8.22
C VAL A 107 -10.12 9.03 8.23
N THR A 108 -10.92 8.16 8.85
CA THR A 108 -10.67 6.73 8.91
C THR A 108 -11.72 5.96 8.10
N LEU A 109 -11.24 5.12 7.19
CA LEU A 109 -12.06 4.26 6.34
C LEU A 109 -11.79 2.80 6.70
N THR A 110 -12.83 2.01 6.97
CA THR A 110 -12.70 0.57 7.23
C THR A 110 -13.56 -0.26 6.28
N ASP A 111 -13.07 -1.41 5.84
CA ASP A 111 -13.87 -2.38 5.09
C ASP A 111 -15.11 -2.79 5.91
N ALA A 112 -16.17 -3.18 5.21
CA ALA A 112 -17.34 -3.75 5.85
C ALA A 112 -17.04 -5.14 6.42
N PRO A 113 -17.84 -5.63 7.39
CA PRO A 113 -17.80 -7.04 7.80
C PRO A 113 -17.93 -7.98 6.60
N ARG A 114 -17.20 -9.10 6.61
CA ARG A 114 -17.16 -10.03 5.47
C ARG A 114 -18.50 -10.71 5.17
N ASP A 115 -19.35 -10.79 6.19
CA ASP A 115 -20.70 -11.33 6.20
C ASP A 115 -21.77 -10.24 6.29
N ALA A 116 -21.42 -9.01 5.89
CA ALA A 116 -22.37 -7.91 5.87
C ALA A 116 -23.58 -8.24 5.00
N GLU A 117 -24.77 -8.01 5.55
CA GLU A 117 -26.05 -8.03 4.84
C GLU A 117 -26.49 -6.59 4.56
N PRO A 118 -27.38 -6.37 3.57
CA PRO A 118 -27.94 -5.04 3.33
C PRO A 118 -28.62 -4.48 4.58
N LEU A 119 -28.16 -3.29 5.03
CA LEU A 119 -28.68 -2.62 6.22
C LEU A 119 -29.95 -1.79 5.94
N LEU A 120 -30.28 -1.57 4.67
CA LEU A 120 -31.41 -0.75 4.22
C LEU A 120 -32.38 -1.56 3.34
N PRO A 121 -33.71 -1.33 3.45
CA PRO A 121 -34.69 -1.98 2.60
C PRO A 121 -34.49 -1.63 1.11
N GLY A 122 -34.57 -2.64 0.24
CA GLY A 122 -34.49 -2.46 -1.21
C GLY A 122 -33.06 -2.36 -1.77
N VAL A 123 -32.03 -2.48 -0.94
CA VAL A 123 -30.64 -2.63 -1.35
C VAL A 123 -30.38 -4.11 -1.72
N PRO A 124 -29.70 -4.39 -2.85
CA PRO A 124 -29.36 -5.75 -3.25
C PRO A 124 -28.26 -6.35 -2.36
N GLU A 125 -28.22 -7.68 -2.28
CA GLU A 125 -27.16 -8.43 -1.61
C GLU A 125 -25.77 -7.96 -2.06
N PRO A 126 -24.83 -7.71 -1.13
CA PRO A 126 -23.52 -7.20 -1.49
C PRO A 126 -22.69 -8.24 -2.24
N THR A 127 -21.94 -7.77 -3.22
CA THR A 127 -20.83 -8.52 -3.78
C THR A 127 -19.56 -8.27 -2.95
N PRO A 128 -18.53 -9.13 -3.03
CA PRO A 128 -17.26 -8.86 -2.34
C PRO A 128 -16.63 -7.51 -2.69
N ASN A 129 -16.96 -6.96 -3.87
CA ASN A 129 -16.48 -5.65 -4.28
C ASN A 129 -17.17 -4.50 -3.54
N ASP A 130 -18.41 -4.68 -3.09
CA ASP A 130 -19.17 -3.63 -2.38
C ASP A 130 -18.76 -3.49 -0.92
N LEU A 131 -18.00 -4.46 -0.40
CA LEU A 131 -17.59 -4.55 1.01
C LEU A 131 -16.17 -4.09 1.28
N VAL A 132 -15.42 -3.74 0.23
CA VAL A 132 -14.01 -3.35 0.33
C VAL A 132 -13.82 -1.90 -0.10
N ILE A 133 -12.88 -1.22 0.55
CA ILE A 133 -12.47 0.12 0.16
C ILE A 133 -11.63 0.03 -1.11
N HIS A 134 -11.85 0.96 -2.03
CA HIS A 134 -11.08 1.06 -3.26
C HIS A 134 -10.24 2.33 -3.34
N GLN A 135 -9.34 2.34 -4.32
CA GLN A 135 -8.45 3.46 -4.61
C GLN A 135 -9.23 4.77 -4.80
N GLN A 136 -10.37 4.74 -5.50
CA GLN A 136 -11.15 5.94 -5.78
C GLN A 136 -11.72 6.58 -4.51
N ASP A 137 -11.98 5.79 -3.46
CA ASP A 137 -12.56 6.30 -2.21
C ASP A 137 -11.51 7.08 -1.44
N LEU A 138 -10.32 6.50 -1.28
CA LEU A 138 -9.17 7.17 -0.66
C LEU A 138 -8.75 8.41 -1.45
N GLN A 139 -8.71 8.31 -2.78
CA GLN A 139 -8.41 9.44 -3.65
C GLN A 139 -9.48 10.54 -3.55
N ALA A 140 -10.75 10.19 -3.38
CA ALA A 140 -11.83 11.16 -3.18
C ALA A 140 -11.67 11.93 -1.87
N VAL A 141 -11.27 11.26 -0.78
CA VAL A 141 -10.96 11.91 0.50
C VAL A 141 -9.80 12.87 0.36
N VAL A 142 -8.68 12.41 -0.20
CA VAL A 142 -7.48 13.24 -0.40
C VAL A 142 -7.79 14.48 -1.24
N ASN A 143 -8.50 14.31 -2.36
CA ASN A 143 -8.88 15.43 -3.23
C ASN A 143 -9.83 16.42 -2.53
N ALA A 144 -10.79 15.91 -1.74
CA ALA A 144 -11.69 16.75 -0.96
C ALA A 144 -10.92 17.58 0.07
N LEU A 145 -9.98 16.97 0.80
CA LEU A 145 -9.14 17.67 1.78
C LEU A 145 -8.29 18.76 1.11
N TRP A 146 -7.64 18.49 -0.03
CA TRP A 146 -6.94 19.54 -0.78
C TRP A 146 -7.88 20.64 -1.29
N SER A 147 -9.08 20.29 -1.77
CA SER A 147 -10.09 21.28 -2.16
C SER A 147 -10.57 22.13 -0.98
N GLY A 148 -10.58 21.56 0.23
CA GLY A 148 -10.87 22.24 1.50
C GLY A 148 -9.74 23.16 1.98
N GLY A 149 -8.57 23.12 1.33
CA GLY A 149 -7.41 23.93 1.68
C GLY A 149 -6.43 23.23 2.61
N ALA A 150 -6.33 21.90 2.58
CA ALA A 150 -5.27 21.18 3.27
C ALA A 150 -3.89 21.65 2.80
N GLU A 151 -3.04 22.02 3.76
CA GLU A 151 -1.65 22.43 3.55
C GLU A 151 -0.72 21.21 3.41
N GLY A 152 -1.11 20.09 4.03
CA GLY A 152 -0.46 18.80 3.86
C GLY A 152 -1.42 17.67 4.16
N VAL A 153 -1.18 16.53 3.53
CA VAL A 153 -1.98 15.31 3.69
C VAL A 153 -1.04 14.12 3.82
N ARG A 154 -1.35 13.17 4.71
CA ARG A 154 -0.73 11.84 4.75
C ARG A 154 -1.81 10.77 4.67
N ILE A 155 -1.45 9.63 4.09
CA ILE A 155 -2.23 8.39 4.22
C ILE A 155 -1.36 7.41 4.99
N MET A 156 -1.91 6.84 6.07
CA MET A 156 -1.14 6.07 7.03
C MET A 156 0.06 6.92 7.50
N ASP A 157 1.28 6.40 7.45
CA ASP A 157 2.53 7.07 7.78
C ASP A 157 3.18 7.80 6.59
N GLN A 158 2.54 7.82 5.41
CA GLN A 158 3.13 8.33 4.17
C GLN A 158 2.61 9.74 3.83
N ARG A 159 3.50 10.76 3.90
CA ARG A 159 3.22 12.12 3.42
C ARG A 159 2.92 12.09 1.91
N LEU A 160 1.92 12.83 1.47
CA LEU A 160 1.60 13.01 0.07
C LEU A 160 2.07 14.36 -0.46
N ILE A 161 2.54 14.34 -1.70
CA ILE A 161 2.86 15.51 -2.53
C ILE A 161 2.13 15.39 -3.88
N SER A 162 2.26 16.40 -4.74
CA SER A 162 1.57 16.47 -6.04
C SER A 162 1.87 15.30 -6.98
N THR A 163 3.02 14.63 -6.81
CA THR A 163 3.43 13.46 -7.60
C THR A 163 3.16 12.14 -6.89
N SER A 164 2.59 12.15 -5.69
CA SER A 164 2.21 10.93 -4.97
C SER A 164 0.99 10.28 -5.63
N ALA A 165 0.96 8.95 -5.62
CA ALA A 165 -0.13 8.18 -6.18
C ALA A 165 -0.60 7.11 -5.21
N VAL A 166 -1.91 7.03 -5.02
CA VAL A 166 -2.58 5.95 -4.29
C VAL A 166 -2.89 4.84 -5.30
N ARG A 167 -2.44 3.61 -5.03
CA ARG A 167 -2.65 2.47 -5.94
C ARG A 167 -3.20 1.28 -5.19
N CYS A 168 -4.25 0.65 -5.72
CA CYS A 168 -4.70 -0.64 -5.18
C CYS A 168 -3.95 -1.82 -5.81
N VAL A 169 -3.63 -2.81 -4.99
CA VAL A 169 -3.10 -4.12 -5.40
C VAL A 169 -3.93 -5.18 -4.69
N GLY A 170 -4.91 -5.74 -5.40
CA GLY A 170 -5.87 -6.65 -4.77
C GLY A 170 -6.75 -5.91 -3.76
N ASN A 171 -6.78 -6.38 -2.51
CA ASN A 171 -7.52 -5.78 -1.40
C ASN A 171 -6.63 -4.91 -0.49
N THR A 172 -5.40 -4.60 -0.92
CA THR A 172 -4.49 -3.74 -0.18
C THR A 172 -4.11 -2.51 -1.00
N LEU A 173 -3.63 -1.50 -0.29
CA LEU A 173 -3.12 -0.27 -0.85
C LEU A 173 -1.60 -0.38 -0.96
N ILE A 174 -1.03 0.07 -2.07
CA ILE A 174 0.41 0.33 -2.16
C ILE A 174 0.66 1.84 -2.19
N LEU A 175 1.43 2.32 -1.22
CA LEU A 175 1.91 3.70 -1.12
C LEU A 175 3.42 3.68 -1.02
N GLN A 176 4.10 4.33 -1.95
CA GLN A 176 5.58 4.43 -1.98
C GLN A 176 6.32 3.07 -1.93
N GLY A 177 5.64 1.97 -2.27
CA GLY A 177 6.22 0.62 -2.23
C GLY A 177 5.84 -0.19 -0.99
N GLN A 178 5.21 0.42 0.01
CA GLN A 178 4.67 -0.27 1.19
C GLN A 178 3.20 -0.64 1.01
N LEU A 179 2.83 -1.80 1.54
CA LEU A 179 1.47 -2.33 1.51
C LEU A 179 0.73 -1.99 2.80
N TYR A 180 -0.50 -1.50 2.66
CA TYR A 180 -1.39 -1.17 3.77
C TYR A 180 -2.71 -1.89 3.64
N SER A 181 -3.22 -2.37 4.77
CA SER A 181 -4.56 -2.92 4.91
C SER A 181 -5.44 -1.94 5.71
N PRO A 182 -6.77 -1.99 5.55
CA PRO A 182 -7.68 -1.23 6.40
C PRO A 182 -7.50 -1.58 7.90
N PRO A 183 -7.85 -0.65 8.82
CA PRO A 183 -8.41 0.67 8.56
C PRO A 183 -7.39 1.63 7.94
N TYR A 184 -7.81 2.40 6.94
CA TYR A 184 -7.01 3.42 6.30
C TYR A 184 -7.25 4.78 6.95
N THR A 185 -6.17 5.40 7.40
CA THR A 185 -6.23 6.71 8.08
C THR A 185 -5.62 7.78 7.19
N ILE A 186 -6.39 8.83 6.92
CA ILE A 186 -5.97 9.98 6.12
C ILE A 186 -5.97 11.20 7.02
N THR A 187 -4.80 11.77 7.30
CA THR A 187 -4.70 12.97 8.15
C THR A 187 -4.29 14.16 7.29
N ALA A 188 -4.98 15.28 7.45
CA ALA A 188 -4.68 16.54 6.81
C ALA A 188 -4.49 17.66 7.84
N VAL A 189 -3.48 18.51 7.61
CA VAL A 189 -3.30 19.78 8.32
C VAL A 189 -3.93 20.89 7.49
N GLY A 190 -4.74 21.73 8.12
CA GLY A 190 -5.42 22.85 7.47
C GLY A 190 -6.63 23.34 8.27
N PRO A 191 -7.37 24.33 7.74
CA PRO A 191 -8.54 24.91 8.40
C PRO A 191 -9.69 23.89 8.50
N THR A 192 -9.89 23.32 9.69
CA THR A 192 -10.76 22.15 9.94
C THR A 192 -12.21 22.35 9.48
N ASP A 193 -12.79 23.54 9.69
CA ASP A 193 -14.13 23.88 9.19
C ASP A 193 -14.25 23.73 7.67
N ARG A 194 -13.23 24.18 6.93
CA ARG A 194 -13.21 24.09 5.46
C ARG A 194 -12.91 22.68 4.99
N LEU A 195 -12.03 21.96 5.70
CA LEU A 195 -11.75 20.55 5.43
C LEU A 195 -13.02 19.72 5.58
N ARG A 196 -13.78 19.91 6.66
CA ARG A 196 -15.04 19.19 6.91
C ARG A 196 -16.08 19.52 5.86
N ALA A 197 -16.29 20.80 5.57
CA ALA A 197 -17.22 21.22 4.51
C ALA A 197 -16.87 20.60 3.15
N ALA A 198 -15.58 20.53 2.80
CA ALA A 198 -15.17 19.93 1.54
C ALA A 198 -15.37 18.40 1.48
N LEU A 199 -15.24 17.70 2.61
CA LEU A 199 -15.61 16.28 2.71
C LEU A 199 -17.11 16.09 2.46
N ASP A 200 -17.95 16.90 3.10
CA ASP A 200 -19.42 16.83 3.00
C ASP A 200 -19.94 17.19 1.60
N ASP A 201 -19.32 18.18 0.94
CA ASP A 201 -19.72 18.67 -0.38
C ASP A 201 -19.27 17.74 -1.53
N SER A 202 -18.31 16.84 -1.29
CA SER A 202 -17.68 16.01 -2.32
C SER A 202 -18.66 14.99 -2.93
N PRO A 203 -18.96 15.08 -4.25
CA PRO A 203 -19.83 14.12 -4.93
C PRO A 203 -19.35 12.68 -4.88
N ALA A 204 -18.03 12.47 -4.95
CA ALA A 204 -17.45 11.14 -4.88
C ALA A 204 -17.64 10.53 -3.49
N LEU A 205 -17.50 11.33 -2.42
CA LEU A 205 -17.71 10.85 -1.05
C LEU A 205 -19.18 10.60 -0.75
N ARG A 206 -20.13 11.33 -1.34
CA ARG A 206 -21.56 10.99 -1.21
C ARG A 206 -21.87 9.58 -1.70
N ASN A 207 -21.22 9.13 -2.78
CA ASN A 207 -21.36 7.75 -3.24
C ASN A 207 -20.80 6.79 -2.19
N TYR A 208 -19.59 7.02 -1.68
CA TYR A 208 -19.01 6.21 -0.61
C TYR A 208 -19.92 6.13 0.64
N GLN A 209 -20.47 7.26 1.07
CA GLN A 209 -21.41 7.34 2.21
C GLN A 209 -22.68 6.51 1.98
N SER A 210 -23.13 6.36 0.74
CA SER A 210 -24.26 5.47 0.44
C SER A 210 -23.91 4.00 0.69
N TYR A 211 -22.66 3.59 0.42
CA TYR A 211 -22.16 2.25 0.71
C TYR A 211 -21.92 2.04 2.21
N VAL A 212 -21.43 3.06 2.93
CA VAL A 212 -21.39 3.08 4.40
C VAL A 212 -22.77 2.78 4.99
N ALA A 213 -23.80 3.48 4.53
CA ALA A 213 -25.17 3.29 5.01
C ALA A 213 -25.79 1.95 4.56
N ALA A 214 -25.48 1.48 3.35
CA ALA A 214 -26.06 0.28 2.76
C ALA A 214 -25.44 -1.02 3.29
N TYR A 215 -24.12 -1.04 3.51
CA TYR A 215 -23.34 -2.25 3.76
C TYR A 215 -22.45 -2.18 5.01
N GLY A 216 -22.41 -1.03 5.70
CA GLY A 216 -21.67 -0.91 6.95
C GLY A 216 -20.16 -0.76 6.80
N LEU A 217 -19.69 -0.15 5.70
CA LEU A 217 -18.29 0.32 5.65
C LEU A 217 -18.05 1.33 6.78
N GLY A 218 -16.85 1.34 7.34
CA GLY A 218 -16.48 2.29 8.38
C GLY A 218 -16.15 3.66 7.81
N TRP A 219 -16.74 4.70 8.39
CA TRP A 219 -16.39 6.10 8.14
C TRP A 219 -16.35 6.84 9.47
N ASP A 220 -15.19 7.42 9.77
CA ASP A 220 -14.99 8.22 10.97
C ASP A 220 -14.15 9.45 10.66
N VAL A 221 -14.51 10.59 11.26
CA VAL A 221 -13.83 11.87 11.05
C VAL A 221 -13.55 12.49 12.41
N GLU A 222 -12.28 12.50 12.78
CA GLU A 222 -11.78 13.11 14.00
C GLU A 222 -11.17 14.47 13.69
N GLU A 223 -11.38 15.41 14.61
CA GLU A 223 -10.77 16.74 14.55
C GLU A 223 -9.69 16.85 15.62
N HIS A 224 -8.60 17.52 15.25
CA HIS A 224 -7.45 17.71 16.10
C HIS A 224 -7.09 19.20 16.16
N ASP A 225 -6.93 19.72 17.38
CA ASP A 225 -6.41 21.07 17.62
C ASP A 225 -4.98 21.23 17.07
N SER A 226 -4.21 20.13 17.09
CA SER A 226 -2.85 20.08 16.55
C SER A 226 -2.50 18.66 16.14
N VAL A 227 -1.96 18.51 14.93
CA VAL A 227 -1.39 17.27 14.41
C VAL A 227 -0.13 17.58 13.59
N THR A 228 0.82 16.66 13.61
CA THR A 228 2.10 16.80 12.92
C THR A 228 2.18 15.78 11.78
N LEU A 229 2.53 16.25 10.59
CA LEU A 229 2.80 15.43 9.42
C LEU A 229 4.31 15.44 9.15
N PRO A 230 4.94 14.27 8.93
CA PRO A 230 6.34 14.22 8.54
C PRO A 230 6.55 14.88 7.18
N GLY A 231 7.79 15.29 6.90
CA GLY A 231 8.22 15.65 5.55
C GLY A 231 8.11 14.46 4.59
N TYR A 232 7.95 14.73 3.30
CA TYR A 232 7.96 13.69 2.29
C TYR A 232 9.37 13.10 2.11
N GLU A 233 9.50 11.79 2.34
CA GLU A 233 10.77 11.07 2.27
C GLU A 233 10.99 10.32 0.94
N GLY A 234 10.04 10.41 0.00
CA GLY A 234 10.16 9.77 -1.30
C GLY A 234 11.10 10.49 -2.27
N SER A 235 11.21 10.00 -3.51
CA SER A 235 11.97 10.71 -4.54
C SER A 235 11.15 11.89 -5.07
N VAL A 236 11.79 13.06 -5.16
CA VAL A 236 11.26 14.25 -5.87
C VAL A 236 11.84 14.41 -7.27
N ALA A 237 12.73 13.50 -7.69
CA ALA A 237 13.37 13.56 -9.00
C ALA A 237 12.35 13.33 -10.12
N LEU A 238 12.28 14.28 -11.05
CA LEU A 238 11.45 14.16 -12.24
C LEU A 238 12.24 13.47 -13.36
N HIS A 239 11.63 12.51 -14.04
CA HIS A 239 12.30 11.76 -15.12
C HIS A 239 12.39 12.52 -16.44
N HIS A 240 11.46 13.45 -16.68
CA HIS A 240 11.31 14.13 -17.97
C HIS A 240 11.50 15.65 -17.89
N ALA A 241 11.43 16.23 -16.69
CA ALA A 241 11.64 17.66 -16.46
C ALA A 241 12.99 17.89 -15.78
N ARG A 242 13.61 19.03 -16.07
CA ARG A 242 14.86 19.47 -15.43
C ARG A 242 14.71 20.93 -14.99
N PRO A 243 15.38 21.34 -13.89
CA PRO A 243 15.47 22.75 -13.55
C PRO A 243 16.08 23.52 -14.70
N VAL A 244 15.63 24.76 -14.89
CA VAL A 244 16.31 25.70 -15.77
C VAL A 244 17.56 26.15 -15.01
N GLU A 245 18.74 25.87 -15.57
CA GLU A 245 20.00 26.40 -15.04
C GLU A 245 19.90 27.95 -15.00
N PRO A 246 20.23 28.60 -13.88
CA PRO A 246 20.24 30.06 -13.83
C PRO A 246 21.18 30.58 -14.94
N GLY A 247 20.64 31.40 -15.84
CA GLY A 247 21.41 31.96 -16.95
C GLY A 247 22.54 32.85 -16.45
N ASN A 248 23.72 32.70 -17.05
CA ASN A 248 24.86 33.62 -16.88
C ASN A 248 24.51 35.04 -17.30
#